data_AF-A0A7S0X404-F1
#
_entry.id   AF-A0A7S0X404-F1
#
_cell.length_a   1.000
_cell.length_b   1.000
_cell.length_c   1.000
_cell.angle_alpha   90.00
_cell.angle_beta   90.00
_cell.angle_gamma   90.00
#
_symmetry.space_group_name_H-M   'P 1'
#
loop_
_entity.id
_entity.type
_entity.pdbx_description
1 polymer ?
#
loop_
_entity_poly.entity_id
_entity_poly.type
_entity_poly.pdbx_seq_one_letter_code
_entity_poly.pdbx_strand_id
1 'polypeptide(L)'
;GGGGGGGGQDAPPHVVHVPYDFLRLNEPWRGRVRRERVAREVEETEAAVVALAAAIAADLDPLVLAAATSGVRAPKSKRCHLEHDKTNNTLWLRFLPTALAKQNMQHPVSSSAATDSTPNVDRAADSSGADRRLVHPRDRHGKEVGDRWTTPRVEEALETYRVSAAASGRAVAGALRGLAADLAPYTAHLVSAATFSTVHTALQLHASHAVTRGWRAAE
;
A
#
# COMPACT_ATOMS: atom_id res chain seq x y z
N GLY A 1 -25.64 26.93 -7.85
CA GLY A 1 -24.18 26.85 -7.96
C GLY A 1 -23.60 26.93 -6.57
N GLY A 2 -22.64 26.07 -6.25
CA GLY A 2 -21.94 26.07 -4.95
C GLY A 2 -22.04 24.74 -4.23
N GLY A 3 -20.90 24.05 -4.14
CA GLY A 3 -20.72 22.80 -3.39
C GLY A 3 -19.33 22.24 -3.69
N GLY A 4 -18.35 22.68 -2.91
CA GLY A 4 -16.91 22.57 -3.19
C GLY A 4 -16.41 21.17 -3.54
N GLY A 5 -15.65 21.10 -4.62
CA GLY A 5 -14.71 20.01 -4.86
C GLY A 5 -13.54 20.08 -3.89
N GLY A 6 -13.00 18.91 -3.54
CA GLY A 6 -11.73 18.80 -2.81
C GLY A 6 -11.80 18.00 -1.51
N GLY A 7 -12.34 16.79 -1.56
CA GLY A 7 -12.28 15.84 -0.45
C GLY A 7 -12.12 14.42 -0.96
N GLY A 8 -11.26 14.23 -1.97
CA GLY A 8 -10.82 12.88 -2.34
C GLY A 8 -10.11 12.31 -1.12
N GLN A 9 -10.77 11.35 -0.45
CA GLN A 9 -10.19 10.61 0.66
C GLN A 9 -8.82 10.12 0.21
N ASP A 10 -7.74 10.54 0.89
CA ASP A 10 -6.42 9.96 0.66
C ASP A 10 -6.58 8.45 0.86
N ALA A 11 -6.39 7.72 -0.22
CA ALA A 11 -6.69 6.31 -0.36
C ALA A 11 -5.57 5.65 -1.18
N PRO A 12 -5.33 4.34 -0.99
CA PRO A 12 -4.31 3.65 -1.75
C PRO A 12 -4.54 3.77 -3.26
N PRO A 13 -3.48 3.84 -4.08
CA PRO A 13 -3.63 3.88 -5.53
C PRO A 13 -4.22 2.56 -6.04
N HIS A 14 -5.04 2.64 -7.09
CA HIS A 14 -5.45 1.46 -7.84
C HIS A 14 -4.36 1.09 -8.84
N VAL A 15 -3.62 0.02 -8.53
CA VAL A 15 -2.58 -0.53 -9.40
C VAL A 15 -2.95 -1.93 -9.88
N VAL A 16 -2.48 -2.28 -11.07
CA VAL A 16 -2.74 -3.59 -11.68
C VAL A 16 -1.96 -4.67 -10.89
N HIS A 17 -2.51 -5.88 -10.82
CA HIS A 17 -1.95 -7.07 -10.14
C HIS A 17 -1.86 -7.00 -8.60
N VAL A 18 -1.89 -5.82 -7.99
CA VAL A 18 -1.88 -5.68 -6.53
C VAL A 18 -3.31 -5.46 -6.01
N PRO A 19 -3.86 -6.38 -5.19
CA PRO A 19 -5.23 -6.23 -4.68
C PRO A 19 -5.38 -4.99 -3.80
N TYR A 20 -6.47 -4.23 -3.99
CA TYR A 20 -6.74 -3.03 -3.19
C TYR A 20 -6.81 -3.33 -1.67
N ASP A 21 -7.36 -4.49 -1.28
CA ASP A 21 -7.40 -4.92 0.11
C ASP A 21 -6.00 -5.18 0.72
N PHE A 22 -5.03 -5.61 -0.10
CA PHE A 22 -3.64 -5.74 0.34
C PHE A 22 -3.05 -4.37 0.67
N LEU A 23 -3.31 -3.37 -0.19
CA LEU A 23 -2.86 -2.00 0.07
C LEU A 23 -3.52 -1.40 1.31
N ARG A 24 -4.84 -1.54 1.44
CA ARG A 24 -5.60 -1.05 2.60
C ARG A 24 -5.13 -1.67 3.93
N LEU A 25 -4.71 -2.93 3.91
CA LEU A 25 -4.15 -3.60 5.08
C LEU A 25 -2.80 -2.99 5.50
N ASN A 26 -1.97 -2.62 4.52
CA ASN A 26 -0.63 -2.06 4.74
C ASN A 26 -0.64 -0.53 5.00
N GLU A 27 -1.70 0.15 4.58
CA GLU A 27 -1.83 1.60 4.65
C GLU A 27 -3.04 2.08 5.49
N PRO A 28 -3.25 1.59 6.74
CA PRO A 28 -4.38 1.98 7.59
C PRO A 28 -4.29 3.43 8.12
N TRP A 29 -3.21 4.12 7.78
CA TRP A 29 -2.89 5.48 8.18
C TRP A 29 -3.38 6.54 7.19
N ARG A 30 -3.80 6.15 5.97
CA ARG A 30 -4.28 7.10 4.97
C ARG A 30 -5.52 7.87 5.43
N GLY A 31 -5.61 9.12 5.00
CA GLY A 31 -6.69 10.02 5.36
C GLY A 31 -6.68 10.54 6.80
N ARG A 32 -5.77 10.07 7.67
CA ARG A 32 -5.67 10.56 9.06
C ARG A 32 -5.00 11.91 9.19
N VAL A 33 -4.12 12.25 8.25
CA VAL A 33 -3.40 13.52 8.18
C VAL A 33 -3.50 14.02 6.74
N ARG A 34 -3.52 15.33 6.54
CA ARG A 34 -3.46 15.92 5.19
C ARG A 34 -2.19 15.46 4.48
N ARG A 35 -2.32 14.98 3.25
CA ARG A 35 -1.21 14.46 2.44
C ARG A 35 0.00 15.38 2.41
N GLU A 36 -0.22 16.69 2.28
CA GLU A 36 0.81 17.73 2.26
C GLU A 36 1.77 17.71 3.47
N ARG A 37 1.36 17.16 4.62
CA ARG A 37 2.20 17.06 5.82
C ARG A 37 3.16 15.86 5.83
N VAL A 38 2.89 14.85 5.00
CA VAL A 38 3.64 13.59 4.91
C VAL A 38 3.91 13.24 3.44
N ALA A 39 4.00 14.25 2.58
CA ALA A 39 4.01 14.09 1.12
C ALA A 39 5.14 13.17 0.66
N ARG A 40 6.35 13.39 1.17
CA ARG A 40 7.53 12.58 0.83
C ARG A 40 7.30 11.10 1.11
N GLU A 41 6.90 10.75 2.33
CA GLU A 41 6.74 9.34 2.69
C GLU A 41 5.57 8.69 1.96
N VAL A 42 4.51 9.44 1.64
CA VAL A 42 3.38 8.93 0.87
C VAL A 42 3.76 8.70 -0.60
N GLU A 43 4.50 9.62 -1.20
CA GLU A 43 5.00 9.52 -2.57
C GLU A 43 6.00 8.36 -2.72
N GLU A 44 6.90 8.17 -1.76
CA GLU A 44 7.81 7.01 -1.72
C GLU A 44 7.03 5.69 -1.68
N THR A 45 5.96 5.62 -0.89
CA THR A 45 5.12 4.43 -0.81
C THR A 45 4.36 4.18 -2.10
N GLU A 46 3.81 5.21 -2.72
CA GLU A 46 3.11 5.07 -4.01
C GLU A 46 4.07 4.66 -5.13
N ALA A 47 5.28 5.23 -5.15
CA ALA A 47 6.33 4.80 -6.07
C ALA A 47 6.71 3.33 -5.86
N ALA A 48 6.82 2.88 -4.60
CA ALA A 48 7.12 1.49 -4.28
C ALA A 48 5.99 0.54 -4.70
N VAL A 49 4.71 0.93 -4.55
CA VAL A 49 3.57 0.15 -5.06
C VAL A 49 3.61 0.02 -6.58
N VAL A 50 3.91 1.11 -7.29
CA VAL A 50 4.04 1.09 -8.76
C VAL A 50 5.20 0.19 -9.19
N ALA A 51 6.34 0.25 -8.50
CA ALA A 51 7.47 -0.62 -8.76
C ALA A 51 7.14 -2.10 -8.51
N LEU A 52 6.40 -2.41 -7.44
CA LEU A 52 5.90 -3.77 -7.16
C LEU A 52 4.96 -4.26 -8.28
N ALA A 53 4.00 -3.45 -8.70
CA ALA A 53 3.10 -3.79 -9.79
C ALA A 53 3.86 -4.05 -11.09
N ALA A 54 4.86 -3.22 -11.41
CA ALA A 54 5.72 -3.41 -12.57
C ALA A 54 6.55 -4.70 -12.48
N ALA A 55 7.10 -5.01 -11.30
CA ALA A 55 7.86 -6.25 -11.09
C ALA A 55 6.99 -7.50 -11.30
N ILE A 56 5.76 -7.49 -10.77
CA ILE A 56 4.78 -8.57 -10.95
C ILE A 56 4.37 -8.70 -12.41
N ALA A 57 4.07 -7.58 -13.08
CA ALA A 57 3.67 -7.58 -14.49
C ALA A 57 4.77 -8.11 -15.41
N ALA A 58 6.03 -7.80 -15.10
CA ALA A 58 7.14 -8.28 -15.91
C ALA A 58 7.55 -9.73 -15.59
N ASP A 59 7.45 -10.21 -14.35
CA ASP A 59 7.92 -11.56 -13.99
C ASP A 59 6.83 -12.62 -13.89
N LEU A 60 5.69 -12.30 -13.27
CA LEU A 60 4.69 -13.30 -12.89
C LEU A 60 3.54 -13.39 -13.89
N ASP A 61 3.12 -12.28 -14.51
CA ASP A 61 2.05 -12.31 -15.51
C ASP A 61 2.35 -13.20 -16.72
N PRO A 62 3.58 -13.18 -17.30
CA PRO A 62 3.88 -14.07 -18.42
C PRO A 62 3.70 -15.54 -18.04
N LEU A 63 3.96 -15.90 -16.78
CA LEU A 63 3.80 -17.26 -16.26
C LEU A 63 2.33 -17.62 -16.07
N VAL A 64 1.50 -16.69 -15.57
CA VAL A 64 0.05 -16.88 -15.47
C VAL A 64 -0.56 -17.08 -16.85
N LEU A 65 -0.16 -16.27 -17.83
CA LEU A 65 -0.61 -16.37 -19.21
C LEU A 65 -0.15 -17.70 -19.84
N ALA A 66 1.14 -18.04 -19.74
CA ALA A 66 1.68 -19.29 -20.26
C ALA A 66 1.01 -20.52 -19.63
N ALA A 67 0.73 -20.49 -18.32
CA ALA A 67 -0.01 -21.55 -17.65
C ALA A 67 -1.44 -21.69 -18.19
N ALA A 68 -2.12 -20.57 -18.47
CA ALA A 68 -3.45 -20.57 -19.06
C ALA A 68 -3.47 -21.10 -20.51
N THR A 69 -2.41 -20.89 -21.29
CA THR A 69 -2.28 -21.36 -22.68
C THR A 69 -1.64 -22.74 -22.82
N SER A 70 -1.07 -23.30 -21.74
CA SER A 70 -0.31 -24.58 -21.75
C SER A 70 -1.12 -25.83 -22.14
N GLY A 71 -2.44 -25.71 -22.36
CA GLY A 71 -3.33 -26.82 -22.69
C GLY A 71 -3.57 -27.81 -21.54
N VAL A 72 -2.86 -27.66 -20.41
CA VAL A 72 -3.06 -28.48 -19.21
C VAL A 72 -4.40 -28.12 -18.57
N ARG A 73 -5.37 -29.03 -18.68
CA ARG A 73 -6.72 -28.83 -18.14
C ARG A 73 -6.71 -28.97 -16.61
N ALA A 74 -6.42 -27.88 -15.92
CA ALA A 74 -6.60 -27.79 -14.47
C ALA A 74 -8.07 -27.46 -14.12
N PRO A 75 -8.62 -28.00 -13.01
CA PRO A 75 -9.89 -27.53 -12.48
C PRO A 75 -9.80 -26.03 -12.15
N LYS A 76 -10.92 -25.31 -12.21
CA LYS A 76 -10.96 -23.84 -11.96
C LYS A 76 -10.24 -23.43 -10.67
N SER A 77 -10.35 -24.24 -9.62
CA SER A 77 -9.72 -24.03 -8.30
C SER A 77 -8.20 -24.22 -8.27
N LYS A 78 -7.61 -24.86 -9.28
CA LYS A 78 -6.16 -25.12 -9.38
C LYS A 78 -5.54 -24.44 -10.60
N ARG A 79 -6.18 -23.39 -11.11
CA ARG A 79 -5.57 -22.56 -12.16
C ARG A 79 -4.47 -21.70 -11.54
N CYS A 80 -3.38 -21.54 -12.27
CA CYS A 80 -2.28 -20.66 -11.89
C CYS A 80 -2.81 -19.23 -11.69
N HIS A 81 -2.54 -18.63 -10.53
CA HIS A 81 -2.94 -17.26 -10.22
C HIS A 81 -2.05 -16.65 -9.14
N LEU A 82 -2.06 -15.33 -9.05
CA LEU A 82 -1.45 -14.58 -7.96
C LEU A 82 -2.39 -14.58 -6.75
N GLU A 83 -1.91 -15.07 -5.61
CA GLU A 83 -2.65 -15.16 -4.36
C GLU A 83 -2.08 -14.16 -3.34
N HIS A 84 -2.97 -13.43 -2.66
CA HIS A 84 -2.61 -12.64 -1.49
C HIS A 84 -2.64 -13.51 -0.23
N ASP A 85 -1.47 -13.78 0.33
CA ASP A 85 -1.33 -14.39 1.64
C ASP A 85 -1.41 -13.34 2.74
N LYS A 86 -2.58 -13.21 3.36
CA LYS A 86 -2.79 -12.27 4.47
C LYS A 86 -1.93 -12.57 5.70
N THR A 87 -1.54 -13.83 5.91
CA THR A 87 -0.79 -14.26 7.11
C THR A 87 0.68 -13.84 7.02
N ASN A 88 1.23 -13.91 5.82
CA ASN A 88 2.61 -13.51 5.52
C ASN A 88 2.71 -12.06 5.00
N ASN A 89 1.58 -11.45 4.65
CA ASN A 89 1.47 -10.14 4.01
C ASN A 89 2.28 -10.09 2.70
N THR A 90 2.00 -11.06 1.83
CA THR A 90 2.75 -11.31 0.58
C THR A 90 1.84 -11.62 -0.61
N LEU A 91 2.40 -11.50 -1.82
CA LEU A 91 1.75 -11.80 -3.09
C LEU A 91 2.57 -12.87 -3.81
N TRP A 92 2.05 -14.09 -3.88
CA TRP A 92 2.78 -15.22 -4.45
C TRP A 92 1.96 -15.94 -5.50
N LEU A 93 2.66 -16.53 -6.47
CA LEU A 93 2.03 -17.31 -7.52
C LEU A 93 1.78 -18.74 -7.03
N ARG A 94 0.56 -19.23 -7.24
CA ARG A 94 0.13 -20.58 -6.83
C ARG A 94 -0.29 -21.40 -8.04
N PHE A 95 -0.16 -22.73 -7.93
CA PHE A 95 -0.52 -23.70 -8.96
C PHE A 95 0.21 -23.53 -10.30
N LEU A 96 1.48 -23.11 -10.26
CA LEU A 96 2.33 -23.12 -11.44
C LEU A 96 2.54 -24.56 -11.94
N PRO A 97 2.29 -24.88 -13.21
CA PRO A 97 2.62 -26.18 -13.77
C PRO A 97 4.11 -26.51 -13.61
N THR A 98 4.44 -27.72 -13.15
CA THR A 98 5.82 -28.13 -12.87
C THR A 98 6.75 -28.00 -14.08
N ALA A 99 6.23 -28.21 -15.30
CA ALA A 99 7.02 -28.03 -16.53
C ALA A 99 7.47 -26.57 -16.72
N LEU A 100 6.57 -25.61 -16.49
CA LEU A 100 6.88 -24.18 -16.57
C LEU A 100 7.80 -23.74 -15.43
N ALA A 101 7.59 -24.26 -14.22
CA ALA A 101 8.47 -24.01 -13.09
C ALA A 101 9.90 -24.46 -13.39
N LYS A 102 10.08 -25.70 -13.89
CA LYS A 102 11.38 -26.25 -14.27
C LYS A 102 12.05 -25.40 -15.35
N GLN A 103 11.34 -25.07 -16.42
CA GLN A 103 11.87 -24.24 -17.51
C GLN A 103 12.43 -22.90 -17.01
N ASN A 104 11.71 -22.22 -16.12
CA ASN A 104 12.12 -20.92 -15.58
C ASN A 104 13.13 -21.03 -14.42
N MET A 105 13.33 -22.22 -13.86
CA MET A 105 14.44 -22.50 -12.94
C MET A 105 15.75 -22.85 -13.66
N GLN A 106 15.66 -23.39 -14.89
CA GLN A 106 16.78 -23.93 -15.65
C GLN A 106 17.48 -22.93 -16.58
N HIS A 107 16.97 -21.71 -16.79
CA HIS A 107 17.75 -20.68 -17.48
C HIS A 107 18.83 -20.14 -16.53
N PRO A 108 20.11 -20.47 -16.73
CA PRO A 108 21.16 -19.66 -16.12
C PRO A 108 21.09 -18.30 -16.82
N VAL A 109 21.18 -17.22 -16.04
CA VAL A 109 21.78 -16.02 -16.59
C VAL A 109 23.12 -16.46 -17.19
N SER A 110 23.25 -16.44 -18.51
CA SER A 110 24.55 -16.55 -19.16
C SER A 110 25.34 -15.35 -18.66
N SER A 111 26.07 -15.54 -17.56
CA SER A 111 27.14 -14.66 -17.18
C SER A 111 28.10 -14.66 -18.36
N SER A 112 28.09 -13.57 -19.12
CA SER A 112 29.15 -13.29 -20.08
C SER A 112 30.47 -13.43 -19.33
N ALA A 113 31.33 -14.29 -19.86
CA ALA A 113 32.66 -14.53 -19.35
C ALA A 113 33.35 -13.21 -18.97
N ALA A 114 33.66 -13.07 -17.69
CA ALA A 114 34.55 -12.04 -17.20
C ALA A 114 35.94 -12.30 -17.81
N THR A 115 36.32 -11.48 -18.78
CA THR A 115 37.72 -11.25 -19.11
C THR A 115 37.97 -9.74 -18.99
N ASP A 116 38.91 -9.43 -18.10
CA ASP A 116 39.69 -8.20 -17.97
C ASP A 116 39.04 -6.82 -17.70
N SER A 117 39.20 -6.39 -16.45
CA SER A 117 40.05 -5.26 -16.04
C SER A 117 40.05 -3.97 -16.88
N THR A 118 39.09 -3.06 -16.66
CA THR A 118 39.30 -1.59 -16.70
C THR A 118 38.13 -0.89 -15.97
N PRO A 119 38.35 0.07 -15.04
CA PRO A 119 37.24 0.76 -14.38
C PRO A 119 36.80 1.94 -15.23
N ASN A 120 35.66 1.82 -15.91
CA ASN A 120 35.02 2.96 -16.60
C ASN A 120 33.93 3.54 -15.70
N VAL A 121 34.18 4.72 -15.17
CA VAL A 121 33.24 5.53 -14.38
C VAL A 121 32.31 6.20 -15.38
N ASP A 122 31.24 5.51 -15.78
CA ASP A 122 30.02 6.05 -16.39
C ASP A 122 29.09 4.89 -16.75
N ARG A 123 28.37 4.34 -15.77
CA ARG A 123 27.27 3.39 -16.02
C ARG A 123 26.16 3.54 -14.98
N ALA A 124 25.51 4.68 -15.02
CA ALA A 124 24.12 4.79 -14.56
C ALA A 124 23.22 4.32 -15.71
N ALA A 125 22.17 3.55 -15.39
CA ALA A 125 21.13 3.02 -16.28
C ALA A 125 21.50 1.74 -17.08
N ASP A 126 21.47 0.59 -16.41
CA ASP A 126 20.56 -0.52 -16.78
C ASP A 126 20.74 -1.70 -15.81
N SER A 127 19.94 -1.74 -14.74
CA SER A 127 19.77 -2.91 -13.86
C SER A 127 18.68 -3.87 -14.37
N SER A 128 18.44 -3.87 -15.69
CA SER A 128 17.45 -4.70 -16.40
C SER A 128 17.78 -6.20 -16.44
N GLY A 129 18.88 -6.61 -15.81
CA GLY A 129 19.29 -8.01 -15.59
C GLY A 129 18.95 -8.56 -14.22
N ALA A 130 17.85 -8.11 -13.60
CA ALA A 130 17.38 -8.70 -12.34
C ALA A 130 17.06 -10.19 -12.53
N ASP A 131 17.46 -11.01 -11.57
CA ASP A 131 17.29 -12.46 -11.61
C ASP A 131 15.79 -12.82 -11.70
N ARG A 132 15.36 -13.29 -12.88
CA ARG A 132 13.98 -13.74 -13.15
C ARG A 132 13.78 -15.21 -12.78
N ARG A 133 14.79 -15.84 -12.20
CA ARG A 133 14.72 -17.22 -11.76
C ARG A 133 13.63 -17.38 -10.71
N LEU A 134 12.75 -18.33 -10.95
CA LEU A 134 11.71 -18.67 -9.99
C LEU A 134 12.32 -19.32 -8.76
N VAL A 135 11.86 -18.86 -7.60
CA VAL A 135 12.25 -19.39 -6.29
C VAL A 135 11.00 -19.68 -5.46
N HIS A 136 11.14 -20.59 -4.50
CA HIS A 136 10.13 -20.75 -3.46
C HIS A 136 10.23 -19.60 -2.46
N PRO A 137 9.13 -18.89 -2.18
CA PRO A 137 9.14 -17.81 -1.22
C PRO A 137 9.35 -18.35 0.20
N ARG A 138 9.76 -17.47 1.10
CA ARG A 138 9.92 -17.76 2.53
C ARG A 138 8.77 -17.16 3.32
N ASP A 139 8.22 -17.92 4.26
CA ASP A 139 7.20 -17.43 5.18
C ASP A 139 7.79 -16.45 6.21
N ARG A 140 6.93 -15.87 7.06
CA ARG A 140 7.33 -14.97 8.15
C ARG A 140 8.27 -15.59 9.19
N HIS A 141 8.43 -16.91 9.18
CA HIS A 141 9.34 -17.67 10.05
C HIS A 141 10.62 -18.10 9.30
N GLY A 142 10.80 -17.66 8.06
CA GLY A 142 11.96 -17.98 7.21
C GLY A 142 11.91 -19.37 6.56
N LYS A 143 10.79 -20.09 6.65
CA LYS A 143 10.61 -21.42 6.07
C LYS A 143 10.15 -21.31 4.62
N GLU A 144 10.72 -22.13 3.75
CA GLU A 144 10.34 -22.15 2.34
C GLU A 144 8.95 -22.75 2.14
N VAL A 145 8.15 -22.09 1.31
CA VAL A 145 6.78 -22.48 0.98
C VAL A 145 6.78 -23.15 -0.40
N GLY A 146 6.86 -24.48 -0.41
CA GLY A 146 7.08 -25.27 -1.63
C GLY A 146 5.94 -25.29 -2.63
N ASP A 147 4.71 -24.91 -2.26
CA ASP A 147 3.56 -24.86 -3.17
C ASP A 147 3.41 -23.50 -3.89
N ARG A 148 4.32 -22.57 -3.63
CA ARG A 148 4.26 -21.18 -4.12
C ARG A 148 5.55 -20.75 -4.79
N TRP A 149 5.42 -19.74 -5.63
CA TRP A 149 6.48 -19.25 -6.50
C TRP A 149 6.53 -17.73 -6.52
N THR A 150 7.74 -17.20 -6.61
CA THR A 150 8.03 -15.78 -6.71
C THR A 150 9.37 -15.59 -7.44
N THR A 151 9.77 -14.34 -7.69
CA THR A 151 11.12 -13.99 -8.13
C THR A 151 11.81 -13.12 -7.07
N PRO A 152 13.16 -13.16 -6.96
CA PRO A 152 13.90 -12.28 -6.05
C PRO A 152 13.54 -10.80 -6.24
N ARG A 153 13.34 -10.36 -7.49
CA ARG A 153 12.92 -8.99 -7.81
C ARG A 153 11.54 -8.63 -7.25
N VAL A 154 10.58 -9.54 -7.35
CA VAL A 154 9.23 -9.30 -6.79
C VAL A 154 9.29 -9.24 -5.27
N GLU A 155 10.05 -10.13 -4.62
CA GLU A 155 10.23 -10.10 -3.17
C GLU A 155 10.94 -8.81 -2.70
N GLU A 156 11.95 -8.35 -3.42
CA GLU A 156 12.64 -7.08 -3.12
C GLU A 156 11.70 -5.87 -3.27
N ALA A 157 10.93 -5.81 -4.36
CA ALA A 157 9.95 -4.75 -4.58
C ALA A 157 8.83 -4.77 -3.52
N LEU A 158 8.40 -5.98 -3.12
CA LEU A 158 7.40 -6.18 -2.08
C LEU A 158 7.92 -5.72 -0.71
N GLU A 159 9.16 -6.06 -0.36
CA GLU A 159 9.78 -5.61 0.88
C GLU A 159 10.00 -4.09 0.88
N THR A 160 10.46 -3.52 -0.23
CA THR A 160 10.60 -2.07 -0.41
C THR A 160 9.28 -1.36 -0.13
N TYR A 161 8.18 -1.86 -0.69
CA TYR A 161 6.84 -1.34 -0.43
C TYR A 161 6.43 -1.49 1.04
N ARG A 162 6.68 -2.64 1.68
CA ARG A 162 6.33 -2.85 3.09
C ARG A 162 7.08 -1.90 4.01
N VAL A 163 8.37 -1.70 3.73
CA VAL A 163 9.24 -0.78 4.48
C VAL A 163 8.75 0.66 4.31
N SER A 164 8.45 1.09 3.07
CA SER A 164 7.95 2.43 2.81
C SER A 164 6.58 2.65 3.46
N ALA A 165 5.64 1.72 3.34
CA ALA A 165 4.31 1.82 3.94
C ALA A 165 4.38 1.92 5.48
N ALA A 166 5.30 1.16 6.10
CA ALA A 166 5.56 1.27 7.53
C ALA A 166 6.21 2.62 7.90
N ALA A 167 7.09 3.16 7.05
CA ALA A 167 7.69 4.48 7.25
C ALA A 167 6.66 5.60 7.17
N SER A 168 5.77 5.58 6.18
CA SER A 168 4.65 6.53 6.07
C SER A 168 3.73 6.44 7.29
N GLY A 169 3.44 5.22 7.77
CA GLY A 169 2.65 5.03 9.00
C GLY A 169 3.31 5.66 10.23
N ARG A 170 4.64 5.54 10.36
CA ARG A 170 5.40 6.21 11.44
C ARG A 170 5.37 7.73 11.29
N ALA A 171 5.50 8.26 10.08
CA ALA A 171 5.46 9.69 9.80
C ALA A 171 4.08 10.29 10.14
N VAL A 172 2.99 9.64 9.71
CA VAL A 172 1.61 10.03 10.05
C VAL A 172 1.40 10.01 11.56
N ALA A 173 1.83 8.95 12.24
CA ALA A 173 1.73 8.87 13.70
C ALA A 173 2.57 9.96 14.38
N GLY A 174 3.75 10.30 13.83
CA GLY A 174 4.59 11.40 14.28
C GLY A 174 3.89 12.76 14.17
N ALA A 175 3.30 13.04 13.00
CA ALA A 175 2.56 14.28 12.77
C ALA A 175 1.37 14.43 13.72
N LEU A 176 0.60 13.36 13.96
CA LEU A 176 -0.52 13.37 14.91
C LEU A 176 -0.06 13.58 16.36
N ARG A 177 1.07 12.95 16.76
CA ARG A 177 1.65 13.18 18.09
C ARG A 177 2.15 14.61 18.26
N GLY A 178 2.78 15.18 17.24
CA GLY A 178 3.18 16.59 17.24
C GLY A 178 1.98 17.52 17.42
N LEU A 179 0.93 17.33 16.62
CA LEU A 179 -0.30 18.11 16.74
C LEU A 179 -0.96 17.95 18.12
N ALA A 180 -0.99 16.73 18.67
CA ALA A 180 -1.53 16.49 20.01
C ALA A 180 -0.72 17.23 21.08
N ALA A 181 0.62 17.27 20.96
CA ALA A 181 1.47 18.02 21.87
C ALA A 181 1.24 19.54 21.76
N ASP A 182 1.09 20.06 20.54
CA ASP A 182 0.81 21.48 20.29
C ASP A 182 -0.56 21.91 20.86
N LEU A 183 -1.55 21.02 20.82
CA LEU A 183 -2.88 21.27 21.36
C LEU A 183 -2.98 21.08 22.86
N ALA A 184 -2.07 20.31 23.48
CA ALA A 184 -2.14 19.94 24.90
C ALA A 184 -2.33 21.16 25.83
N PRO A 185 -1.60 22.29 25.68
CA PRO A 185 -1.78 23.46 26.54
C PRO A 185 -3.14 24.15 26.40
N TYR A 186 -3.82 23.96 25.26
CA TYR A 186 -5.08 24.63 24.93
C TYR A 186 -6.32 23.76 25.15
N THR A 187 -6.14 22.52 25.60
CA THR A 187 -7.23 21.55 25.80
C THR A 187 -8.36 22.11 26.68
N ALA A 188 -8.04 22.76 27.79
CA ALA A 188 -9.05 23.38 28.66
C ALA A 188 -9.85 24.46 27.93
N HIS A 189 -9.18 25.36 27.19
CA HIS A 189 -9.86 26.41 26.42
C HIS A 189 -10.74 25.84 25.32
N LEU A 190 -10.29 24.78 24.62
CA LEU A 190 -11.07 24.10 23.59
C LEU A 190 -12.33 23.44 24.18
N VAL A 191 -12.21 22.78 25.33
CA VAL A 191 -13.36 22.20 26.04
C VAL A 191 -14.33 23.30 26.46
N SER A 192 -13.84 24.39 27.07
CA SER A 192 -14.67 25.53 27.45
C SER A 192 -15.40 26.16 26.26
N ALA A 193 -14.70 26.35 25.13
CA ALA A 193 -15.30 26.89 23.91
C ALA A 193 -16.38 25.96 23.33
N ALA A 194 -16.14 24.64 23.31
CA ALA A 194 -17.12 23.66 22.85
C ALA A 194 -18.36 23.61 23.75
N THR A 195 -18.17 23.64 25.07
CA THR A 195 -19.27 23.71 26.03
C THR A 195 -20.06 25.01 25.86
N PHE A 196 -19.37 26.15 25.76
CA PHE A 196 -20.01 27.44 25.52
C PHE A 196 -20.83 27.45 24.23
N SER A 197 -20.28 26.92 23.13
CA SER A 197 -21.00 26.81 21.86
C SER A 197 -22.28 25.99 22.00
N THR A 198 -22.24 24.89 22.75
CA THR A 198 -23.41 24.02 22.99
C THR A 198 -24.48 24.75 23.80
N VAL A 199 -24.08 25.44 24.87
CA VAL A 199 -24.99 26.24 25.70
C VAL A 199 -25.60 27.38 24.89
N HIS A 200 -24.79 28.08 24.08
CA HIS A 200 -25.25 29.16 23.22
C HIS A 200 -26.31 28.67 22.22
N THR A 201 -26.08 27.55 21.54
CA THR A 201 -27.07 26.95 20.63
C THR A 201 -28.37 26.59 21.37
N ALA A 202 -28.28 26.01 22.56
CA ALA A 202 -29.46 25.66 23.37
C ALA A 202 -30.26 26.91 23.78
N LEU A 203 -29.58 27.96 24.26
CA LEU A 203 -30.20 29.23 24.61
C LEU A 203 -30.86 29.90 23.40
N GLN A 204 -30.21 29.89 22.25
CA GLN A 204 -30.75 30.49 21.03
C GLN A 204 -32.00 29.75 20.54
N LEU A 205 -32.00 28.42 20.59
CA LEU A 205 -33.18 27.60 20.26
C LEU A 205 -34.32 27.85 21.26
N HIS A 206 -34.01 27.91 22.56
CA HIS A 206 -35.00 28.19 23.59
C HIS A 206 -35.62 29.58 23.42
N ALA A 207 -34.79 30.62 23.27
CA ALA A 207 -35.26 31.99 23.06
C ALA A 207 -36.12 32.10 21.80
N SER A 208 -35.69 31.47 20.70
CA SER A 208 -36.45 31.44 19.45
C SER A 208 -37.81 30.76 19.65
N HIS A 209 -37.86 29.65 20.37
CA HIS A 209 -39.10 28.93 20.65
C HIS A 209 -40.02 29.65 21.66
N ALA A 210 -39.46 30.36 22.64
CA ALA A 210 -40.23 31.20 23.56
C ALA A 210 -40.90 32.37 22.81
N VAL A 211 -40.16 33.03 21.92
CA VAL A 211 -40.69 34.11 21.07
C VAL A 211 -41.80 33.60 20.15
N THR A 212 -41.62 32.46 19.48
CA THR A 212 -42.67 31.91 18.58
C THR A 212 -43.92 31.49 19.34
N ARG A 213 -43.80 31.09 20.62
CA ARG A 213 -44.94 30.79 21.50
C ARG A 213 -45.50 32.01 22.22
N GLY A 214 -44.99 33.20 21.95
CA GLY A 214 -45.46 34.45 22.56
C GLY A 214 -45.12 34.58 24.05
N TRP A 215 -44.19 33.77 24.58
CA TRP A 215 -43.74 33.88 25.96
C TRP A 215 -42.87 35.13 26.10
N ARG A 216 -43.25 36.03 27.01
CA ARG A 216 -42.55 37.28 27.30
C ARG A 216 -42.15 37.30 28.78
N ALA A 217 -41.07 38.01 29.11
CA ALA A 217 -40.72 38.24 30.50
C ALA A 217 -41.87 38.98 31.21
N ALA A 218 -42.15 38.60 32.46
CA ALA A 218 -43.14 39.29 33.27
C ALA A 218 -42.67 40.73 33.50
N GLU A 219 -43.53 41.70 33.19
CA GLU A 219 -43.33 43.13 33.48
C GLU A 219 -43.37 43.42 34.99
#